data_AF-A0A5C6KIE7-F1
#
_entry.id   AF-A0A5C6KIE7-F1
#
_cell.length_a   1.000
_cell.length_b   1.000
_cell.length_c   1.000
_cell.angle_alpha   90.00
_cell.angle_beta   90.00
_cell.angle_gamma   90.00
#
_symmetry.space_group_name_H-M   'P 1'
#
loop_
_entity.id
_entity.type
_entity.pdbx_description
1 polymer ?
#
loop_
_entity_poly.entity_id
_entity_poly.type
_entity_poly.pdbx_seq_one_letter_code
_entity_poly.pdbx_strand_id
1 'polypeptide(L)'
;SFKQYAREHPEMPALGKLDVCVLNSTAIVDRSKDFLSKYEKVHAFLDNDAPGRGALGKIRSFLPEDVILVNESERLYPRCNDFNEFLQKTGCPAAGHEI
;
A
#
# COMPACT_ATOMS: atom_id res chain seq x y z
N SER A 1 -11.49 5.52 -5.17
CA SER A 1 -11.20 5.04 -3.80
C SER A 1 -10.52 3.67 -3.89
N PHE A 2 -9.78 3.25 -2.85
CA PHE A 2 -9.14 1.92 -2.82
C PHE A 2 -10.12 0.75 -3.08
N LYS A 3 -11.39 0.90 -2.65
CA LYS A 3 -12.46 -0.06 -2.92
C LYS A 3 -12.74 -0.25 -4.41
N GLN A 4 -12.58 0.78 -5.23
CA GLN A 4 -12.77 0.70 -6.68
C GLN A 4 -11.57 0.03 -7.34
N TYR A 5 -10.36 0.45 -6.98
CA TYR A 5 -9.11 -0.17 -7.44
C TYR A 5 -9.13 -1.69 -7.19
N ALA A 6 -9.42 -2.13 -5.97
CA ALA A 6 -9.47 -3.55 -5.65
C ALA A 6 -10.61 -4.34 -6.33
N ARG A 7 -11.62 -3.69 -6.92
CA ARG A 7 -12.62 -4.38 -7.78
C ARG A 7 -12.14 -4.56 -9.20
N GLU A 8 -11.35 -3.61 -9.71
CA GLU A 8 -10.84 -3.59 -11.08
C GLU A 8 -9.60 -4.48 -11.25
N HIS A 9 -8.98 -4.89 -10.14
CA HIS A 9 -7.81 -5.76 -10.08
C HIS A 9 -8.19 -7.15 -9.51
N PRO A 10 -8.70 -8.08 -10.34
CA PRO A 10 -9.16 -9.41 -9.89
C PRO A 10 -8.06 -10.31 -9.32
N GLU A 11 -6.78 -9.97 -9.57
CA GLU A 11 -5.62 -10.58 -8.92
C GLU A 11 -5.50 -10.21 -7.44
N MET A 12 -6.19 -9.16 -7.00
CA MET A 12 -6.32 -8.79 -5.60
C MET A 12 -7.44 -9.61 -4.97
N PRO A 13 -7.20 -10.31 -3.85
CA PRO A 13 -8.26 -10.98 -3.10
C PRO A 13 -9.42 -10.01 -2.88
N ALA A 14 -10.66 -10.47 -3.10
CA ALA A 14 -11.86 -9.64 -2.90
C ALA A 14 -11.77 -8.92 -1.55
N LEU A 15 -12.14 -7.63 -1.49
CA LEU A 15 -11.89 -6.72 -0.36
C LEU A 15 -12.22 -7.29 1.04
N GLY A 16 -13.16 -8.23 1.15
CA GLY A 16 -13.52 -8.91 2.39
C GLY A 16 -12.56 -10.02 2.85
N LYS A 17 -11.49 -10.29 2.09
CA LYS A 17 -10.42 -11.26 2.40
C LYS A 17 -9.04 -10.60 2.53
N LEU A 18 -8.99 -9.27 2.48
CA LEU A 18 -7.78 -8.49 2.64
C LEU A 18 -7.79 -7.84 4.02
N ASP A 19 -6.69 -8.02 4.74
CA ASP A 19 -6.42 -7.20 5.91
C ASP A 19 -5.54 -6.02 5.50
N VAL A 20 -5.96 -4.81 5.88
CA VAL A 20 -5.28 -3.56 5.49
C VAL A 20 -4.66 -2.93 6.72
N CYS A 21 -3.36 -2.65 6.64
CA CYS A 21 -2.63 -1.87 7.64
C CYS A 21 -2.35 -0.47 7.08
N VAL A 22 -2.98 0.55 7.69
CA VAL A 22 -2.70 1.96 7.34
C VAL A 22 -1.68 2.50 8.33
N LEU A 23 -0.50 2.86 7.82
CA LEU A 23 0.55 3.46 8.61
C LEU A 23 0.46 4.98 8.52
N ASN A 24 -0.15 5.63 9.51
CA ASN A 24 -0.26 7.11 9.58
C ASN A 24 1.11 7.82 9.70
N SER A 25 2.21 7.09 9.87
CA SER A 25 3.57 7.61 9.87
C SER A 25 4.58 6.51 9.56
N THR A 26 5.71 6.85 8.94
CA THR A 26 6.83 5.92 8.76
C THR A 26 7.50 5.52 10.09
N ALA A 27 7.23 6.27 11.17
CA ALA A 27 7.72 5.97 12.51
C ALA A 27 7.05 4.74 13.16
N ILE A 28 5.88 4.32 12.67
CA ILE A 28 5.15 3.16 13.21
C ILE A 28 5.38 1.87 12.40
N VAL A 29 6.26 1.92 11.39
CA VAL A 29 6.62 0.75 10.57
C VAL A 29 7.08 -0.43 11.44
N ASP A 30 7.87 -0.18 12.48
CA ASP A 30 8.34 -1.23 13.39
C ASP A 30 7.20 -1.93 14.15
N ARG A 31 6.09 -1.22 14.44
CA ARG A 31 4.90 -1.79 15.10
C ARG A 31 4.08 -2.66 14.16
N SER A 32 4.26 -2.52 12.84
CA SER A 32 3.55 -3.33 11.85
C SER A 32 4.15 -4.72 11.66
N LYS A 33 5.35 -4.98 12.18
CA LYS A 33 6.09 -6.23 12.00
C LYS A 33 5.25 -7.46 12.33
N ASP A 34 4.76 -7.57 13.57
CA ASP A 34 4.03 -8.76 14.04
C ASP A 34 2.73 -8.99 13.25
N PHE A 35 2.16 -7.93 12.69
CA PHE A 35 0.99 -8.03 11.83
C PHE A 35 1.39 -8.52 10.44
N LEU A 36 2.34 -7.87 9.79
CA LEU A 36 2.74 -8.17 8.41
C LEU A 36 3.41 -9.55 8.28
N SER A 37 4.15 -10.01 9.28
CA SER A 37 4.83 -11.32 9.27
C SER A 37 3.89 -12.53 9.24
N LYS A 38 2.57 -12.34 9.41
CA LYS A 38 1.58 -13.42 9.35
C LYS A 38 1.07 -13.72 7.94
N TYR A 39 1.42 -12.88 6.97
CA TYR A 39 0.92 -12.96 5.60
C TYR A 39 2.00 -13.50 4.67
N GLU A 40 1.63 -14.40 3.77
CA GLU A 40 2.53 -14.88 2.71
C GLU A 40 2.88 -13.78 1.69
N LYS A 41 2.02 -12.76 1.57
CA LYS A 41 2.19 -11.69 0.60
C LYS A 41 1.74 -10.35 1.16
N VAL A 42 2.59 -9.33 1.02
CA VAL A 42 2.34 -7.96 1.47
C VAL A 42 2.46 -7.02 0.28
N HIS A 43 1.39 -6.31 -0.04
CA HIS A 43 1.38 -5.27 -1.07
C HIS A 43 1.58 -3.90 -0.42
N ALA A 44 2.71 -3.25 -0.68
CA ALA A 44 3.08 -1.97 -0.10
C ALA A 44 2.70 -0.82 -1.04
N PHE A 45 1.78 0.03 -0.58
CA PHE A 45 1.35 1.27 -1.25
C PHE A 45 1.93 2.48 -0.52
N LEU A 46 3.25 2.65 -0.62
CA LEU A 46 3.98 3.74 0.04
C LEU A 46 4.19 4.94 -0.89
N ASP A 47 4.60 6.06 -0.31
CA ASP A 47 4.98 7.27 -1.03
C ASP A 47 6.29 7.04 -1.82
N ASN A 48 6.41 7.65 -2.99
CA ASN A 48 7.58 7.64 -3.86
C ASN A 48 8.64 8.68 -3.43
N ASP A 49 8.70 9.00 -2.15
CA ASP A 49 9.66 9.92 -1.56
C ASP A 49 10.73 9.18 -0.73
N ALA A 50 11.66 9.93 -0.12
CA ALA A 50 12.73 9.34 0.68
C ALA A 50 12.20 8.60 1.94
N PRO A 51 11.28 9.18 2.73
CA PRO A 51 10.61 8.47 3.83
C PRO A 51 9.92 7.17 3.43
N GLY A 52 9.15 7.16 2.34
CA GLY A 52 8.43 5.98 1.84
C GLY A 52 9.38 4.87 1.41
N ARG A 53 10.46 5.20 0.68
CA ARG A 53 11.52 4.23 0.36
C ARG A 53 12.22 3.69 1.60
N GLY A 54 12.45 4.54 2.60
CA GLY A 54 13.00 4.12 3.90
C GLY A 54 12.08 3.15 4.64
N ALA A 55 10.78 3.41 4.64
CA ALA A 55 9.77 2.52 5.21
C ALA A 55 9.74 1.17 4.51
N LEU A 56 9.78 1.14 3.17
CA LEU A 56 9.85 -0.11 2.39
C LEU A 56 11.10 -0.92 2.76
N GLY A 57 12.25 -0.27 2.87
CA GLY A 57 13.51 -0.91 3.28
C GLY A 57 13.43 -1.52 4.67
N LYS A 58 12.81 -0.82 5.63
CA LYS A 58 12.57 -1.35 6.98
C LYS A 58 11.64 -2.55 6.98
N ILE A 59 10.52 -2.47 6.26
CA ILE A 59 9.57 -3.58 6.10
C ILE A 59 10.29 -4.80 5.56
N ARG A 60 11.06 -4.62 4.48
CA ARG A 60 11.87 -5.70 3.88
C ARG A 60 12.88 -6.30 4.87
N SER A 61 13.46 -5.48 5.73
CA SER A 61 14.49 -5.93 6.69
C SER A 61 13.94 -6.79 7.82
N PHE A 62 12.66 -6.66 8.19
CA PHE A 62 12.07 -7.44 9.29
C PHE A 62 11.11 -8.53 8.84
N LEU A 63 10.69 -8.52 7.57
CA LEU A 63 9.82 -9.55 7.04
C LEU A 63 10.59 -10.87 6.89
N PRO A 64 9.96 -12.01 7.20
CA PRO A 64 10.52 -13.32 6.87
C PRO A 64 10.81 -13.46 5.37
N GLU A 65 11.81 -14.26 5.01
CA GLU A 65 12.24 -14.44 3.61
C GLU A 65 11.16 -15.10 2.73
N ASP A 66 10.26 -15.87 3.33
CA ASP A 66 9.12 -16.51 2.67
C ASP A 66 7.95 -15.55 2.39
N VAL A 67 7.99 -14.33 2.95
CA VAL A 67 6.98 -13.30 2.68
C VAL A 67 7.32 -12.53 1.41
N ILE A 68 6.40 -12.55 0.45
CA ILE A 68 6.52 -11.79 -0.79
C ILE A 68 6.11 -10.33 -0.54
N LEU A 69 7.10 -9.44 -0.44
CA LEU A 69 6.86 -7.99 -0.39
C LEU A 69 6.81 -7.42 -1.82
N VAL A 70 5.65 -6.88 -2.21
CA VAL A 70 5.44 -6.22 -3.51
C VAL A 70 5.47 -4.70 -3.31
N ASN A 71 6.33 -4.00 -4.05
CA ASN A 71 6.30 -2.55 -4.12
C ASN A 71 5.30 -2.10 -5.19
N GLU A 72 4.09 -1.73 -4.79
CA GLU A 72 3.07 -1.26 -5.73
C GLU A 72 3.32 0.17 -6.21
N SER A 73 4.12 0.97 -5.49
CA SER A 73 4.41 2.35 -5.88
C SER A 73 5.18 2.44 -7.19
N GLU A 74 6.16 1.56 -7.38
CA GLU A 74 6.92 1.44 -8.63
C GLU A 74 6.10 0.83 -9.77
N ARG A 75 5.16 -0.07 -9.44
CA ARG A 75 4.38 -0.80 -10.43
C ARG A 75 3.21 0.01 -10.97
N LEU A 76 2.45 0.64 -10.09
CA LEU A 76 1.17 1.26 -10.41
C LEU A 76 1.28 2.76 -10.64
N TYR A 77 2.11 3.43 -9.84
CA TYR A 77 2.17 4.89 -9.83
C TYR A 77 3.59 5.48 -9.80
N PRO A 78 4.50 5.06 -10.70
CA PRO A 78 5.89 5.54 -10.71
C PRO A 78 6.03 7.03 -11.02
N ARG A 79 4.96 7.66 -11.54
CA ARG A 79 4.90 9.11 -11.86
C ARG A 79 4.03 9.91 -10.90
N CYS A 80 3.62 9.32 -9.78
CA CYS A 80 2.88 10.00 -8.72
C CYS A 80 3.69 9.93 -7.44
N ASN A 81 3.54 10.95 -6.59
CA ASN A 81 4.18 10.96 -5.28
C ASN A 81 3.56 9.91 -4.35
N ASP A 82 2.25 9.71 -4.42
CA ASP A 82 1.56 8.77 -3.53
C ASP A 82 0.36 8.10 -4.23
N PHE A 83 -0.25 7.14 -3.54
CA PHE A 83 -1.39 6.39 -4.04
C PHE A 83 -2.64 7.28 -4.20
N ASN A 84 -2.82 8.32 -3.39
CA ASN A 84 -3.97 9.22 -3.52
C ASN A 84 -3.87 10.08 -4.78
N GLU A 85 -2.68 10.57 -5.12
CA GLU A 85 -2.42 11.29 -6.37
C GLU A 85 -2.68 10.39 -7.58
N PHE A 86 -2.26 9.12 -7.51
CA PHE A 86 -2.58 8.14 -8.55
C PHE A 86 -4.09 7.93 -8.72
N LEU A 87 -4.83 7.76 -7.62
CA LEU A 87 -6.29 7.59 -7.67
C LEU A 87 -7.00 8.81 -8.28
N GLN A 88 -6.51 10.02 -7.99
CA GLN A 88 -7.05 11.25 -8.56
C GLN A 88 -6.79 11.33 -10.08
N LYS A 89 -5.57 11.00 -10.52
CA LYS A 89 -5.18 11.04 -11.95
C LYS A 89 -5.88 9.97 -12.80
N THR A 90 -6.13 8.80 -12.23
CA THR A 90 -6.82 7.69 -12.93
C THR A 90 -8.33 7.91 -13.06
N GLY A 91 -8.83 9.08 -12.65
CA GLY A 91 -10.24 9.44 -12.86
C GLY A 91 -11.17 8.75 -11.88
N CYS A 92 -10.68 8.36 -10.70
CA CYS A 92 -11.57 8.10 -9.57
C CYS A 92 -11.75 9.44 -8.85
N PRO A 93 -12.78 10.26 -9.17
CA PRO A 93 -13.02 11.47 -8.41
C PRO A 93 -13.08 11.07 -6.94
N ALA A 94 -12.28 11.74 -6.11
CA ALA A 94 -12.51 11.75 -4.69
C ALA A 94 -13.95 12.23 -4.54
N ALA A 95 -14.89 11.32 -4.32
CA ALA A 95 -16.24 11.64 -3.91
C ALA A 95 -16.17 12.16 -2.46
N GLY A 96 -15.59 13.34 -2.32
CA GLY A 96 -15.74 14.23 -1.18
C GLY A 96 -16.63 15.36 -1.65
N HIS A 97 -17.92 15.06 -1.81
CA HIS A 97 -18.94 16.09 -1.71
C HIS A 97 -19.24 16.18 -0.21
N GLU A 98 -18.49 17.03 0.50
CA GLU A 98 -18.96 17.57 1.77
C GLU A 98 -20.04 18.59 1.42
N ILE A 99 -21.27 18.33 1.88
CA ILE A 99 -22.35 19.32 1.97
C ILE A 99 -22.25 20.06 3.30
#